data_AF-A0A7Y8KYB6-F1
#
_entry.id   AF-A0A7Y8KYB6-F1
#
_cell.length_a   1.000
_cell.length_b   1.000
_cell.length_c   1.000
_cell.angle_alpha   90.00
_cell.angle_beta   90.00
_cell.angle_gamma   90.00
#
_symmetry.space_group_name_H-M   'P 1'
#
loop_
_entity.id
_entity.type
_entity.pdbx_description
1 polymer ?
#
loop_
_entity_poly.entity_id
_entity_poly.type
_entity_poly.pdbx_seq_one_letter_code
_entity_poly.pdbx_strand_id
1 'polypeptide(L)'
;MHRAATRHRSMSPDLNRKSHSMASEAKALEAIREVFENVYGHSRILNNIVLPTGQEQGPPTSEYDVIVICSAGIIIFESKGWNADRLVCKHYPEGKSQWFLIQGSVSQPIRDPIAQGGFKTRYLSSQLPGVRVKNYVVPTNQALQIDPKCTSHVVGFNDLPYLARMSRFRSKKTGNFHLLKRDEIDAIANTIVELSSQYTIDEHIASLEKWIKSRNTQCNRDASTQQSAGLHDR
;
A
#
# COMPACT_ATOMS: atom_id res chain seq x y z
N MET A 1 49.94 -24.88 -11.21
CA MET A 1 49.38 -24.27 -9.99
C MET A 1 48.04 -23.62 -10.33
N HIS A 2 46.93 -24.32 -10.13
CA HIS A 2 45.58 -23.77 -10.35
C HIS A 2 45.11 -23.03 -9.09
N ARG A 3 44.84 -21.72 -9.20
CA ARG A 3 44.14 -20.95 -8.17
C ARG A 3 42.63 -21.06 -8.41
N ALA A 4 41.93 -21.67 -7.45
CA ALA A 4 40.48 -21.69 -7.38
C ALA A 4 39.95 -20.27 -7.13
N ALA A 5 39.08 -19.79 -8.01
CA ALA A 5 38.34 -18.56 -7.81
C ALA A 5 37.20 -18.82 -6.81
N THR A 6 37.31 -18.21 -5.64
CA THR A 6 36.25 -18.18 -4.62
C THR A 6 35.03 -17.46 -5.20
N ARG A 7 33.99 -18.23 -5.55
CA ARG A 7 32.67 -17.69 -5.91
C ARG A 7 32.07 -17.01 -4.67
N HIS A 8 32.09 -15.69 -4.64
CA HIS A 8 31.22 -14.93 -3.75
C HIS A 8 29.78 -15.31 -4.05
N ARG A 9 29.15 -16.01 -3.10
CA ARG A 9 27.74 -16.38 -3.12
C ARG A 9 26.93 -15.09 -3.04
N SER A 10 26.54 -14.53 -4.19
CA SER A 10 25.61 -13.41 -4.25
C SER A 10 24.31 -13.83 -3.57
N MET A 11 23.97 -13.18 -2.45
CA MET A 11 22.68 -13.36 -1.81
C MET A 11 21.55 -13.00 -2.79
N SER A 12 20.51 -13.83 -2.83
CA SER A 12 19.42 -13.75 -3.80
C SER A 12 18.70 -12.38 -3.75
N PRO A 13 18.39 -11.75 -4.89
CA PRO A 13 17.69 -10.45 -4.99
C PRO A 13 16.37 -10.36 -4.20
N ASP A 14 15.70 -11.49 -4.00
CA ASP A 14 14.41 -11.58 -3.29
C ASP A 14 14.53 -11.33 -1.77
N LEU A 15 15.67 -11.68 -1.15
CA LEU A 15 15.90 -11.42 0.28
C LEU A 15 16.14 -9.93 0.55
N ASN A 16 16.82 -9.25 -0.38
CA ASN A 16 17.06 -7.80 -0.30
C ASN A 16 15.76 -7.00 -0.48
N ARG A 17 14.83 -7.49 -1.31
CA ARG A 17 13.53 -6.83 -1.53
C ARG A 17 12.60 -6.94 -0.31
N LYS A 18 12.60 -8.09 0.39
CA LYS A 18 11.81 -8.31 1.62
C LYS A 18 12.37 -7.53 2.81
N SER A 19 13.70 -7.49 3.01
CA SER A 19 14.32 -6.70 4.09
C SER A 19 14.12 -5.20 3.93
N HIS A 20 14.20 -4.68 2.69
CA HIS A 20 13.90 -3.27 2.40
C HIS A 20 12.42 -2.92 2.57
N SER A 21 11.48 -3.85 2.33
CA SER A 21 10.05 -3.65 2.60
C SER A 21 9.81 -3.49 4.11
N MET A 22 10.27 -4.44 4.91
CA MET A 22 10.08 -4.43 6.37
C MET A 22 10.73 -3.21 7.04
N ALA A 23 11.92 -2.80 6.60
CA ALA A 23 12.57 -1.59 7.11
C ALA A 23 11.78 -0.31 6.75
N SER A 24 11.19 -0.28 5.55
CA SER A 24 10.36 0.83 5.11
C SER A 24 9.04 0.90 5.89
N GLU A 25 8.39 -0.23 6.13
CA GLU A 25 7.17 -0.34 6.93
C GLU A 25 7.42 0.09 8.38
N ALA A 26 8.50 -0.39 9.02
CA ALA A 26 8.87 0.01 10.37
C ALA A 26 9.12 1.52 10.48
N LYS A 27 9.82 2.11 9.49
CA LYS A 27 10.06 3.56 9.44
C LYS A 27 8.77 4.36 9.27
N ALA A 28 7.85 3.89 8.42
CA ALA A 28 6.55 4.52 8.24
C ALA A 28 5.71 4.42 9.52
N LEU A 29 5.66 3.25 10.15
CA LEU A 29 4.93 2.99 11.38
C LEU A 29 5.35 3.95 12.49
N GLU A 30 6.65 4.10 12.73
CA GLU A 30 7.16 4.97 13.80
C GLU A 30 6.77 6.43 13.58
N ALA A 31 6.96 6.96 12.37
CA ALA A 31 6.59 8.34 12.05
C ALA A 31 5.07 8.58 12.09
N ILE A 32 4.28 7.61 11.62
CA ILE A 32 2.82 7.68 11.71
C ILE A 32 2.38 7.67 13.18
N ARG A 33 2.99 6.80 14.00
CA ARG A 33 2.70 6.71 15.43
C ARG A 33 2.95 8.04 16.13
N GLU A 34 4.16 8.56 16.00
CA GLU A 34 4.56 9.83 16.59
C GLU A 34 3.59 10.96 16.20
N VAL A 35 3.25 11.07 14.91
CA VAL A 35 2.40 12.14 14.42
C VAL A 35 0.95 12.01 14.91
N PHE A 36 0.36 10.82 14.80
CA PHE A 36 -1.07 10.66 15.02
C PHE A 36 -1.44 10.62 16.50
N GLU A 37 -0.59 10.02 17.35
CA GLU A 37 -0.78 10.05 18.80
C GLU A 37 -0.73 11.51 19.31
N ASN A 38 0.21 12.31 18.80
CA ASN A 38 0.33 13.74 19.13
C ASN A 38 -0.88 14.58 18.67
N VAL A 39 -1.45 14.29 17.50
CA VAL A 39 -2.54 15.12 16.94
C VAL A 39 -3.92 14.80 17.51
N TYR A 40 -4.21 13.53 17.81
CA TYR A 40 -5.56 13.08 18.13
C TYR A 40 -5.85 12.88 19.62
N GLY A 41 -4.83 12.81 20.48
CA GLY A 41 -4.99 12.60 21.93
C GLY A 41 -5.46 11.19 22.31
N HIS A 42 -6.30 10.56 21.48
CA HIS A 42 -6.58 9.12 21.49
C HIS A 42 -6.60 8.58 20.07
N SER A 43 -5.78 7.57 19.81
CA SER A 43 -5.75 6.83 18.55
C SER A 43 -5.31 5.39 18.80
N ARG A 44 -5.81 4.46 17.99
CA ARG A 44 -5.31 3.09 17.93
C ARG A 44 -4.59 2.90 16.62
N ILE A 45 -3.38 2.35 16.69
CA ILE A 45 -2.52 2.14 15.54
C ILE A 45 -2.22 0.65 15.46
N LEU A 46 -2.68 0.05 14.37
CA LEU A 46 -2.48 -1.35 14.05
C LEU A 46 -1.51 -1.43 12.88
N ASN A 47 -0.69 -2.46 12.81
CA ASN A 47 0.24 -2.68 11.71
C ASN A 47 0.26 -4.15 11.32
N ASN A 48 0.63 -4.42 10.07
CA ASN A 48 0.71 -5.76 9.49
C ASN A 48 -0.60 -6.54 9.65
N ILE A 49 -1.74 -5.85 9.49
CA ILE A 49 -3.06 -6.46 9.59
C ILE A 49 -3.38 -7.15 8.27
N VAL A 50 -3.68 -8.44 8.32
CA VAL A 50 -4.12 -9.20 7.15
C VAL A 50 -5.63 -9.34 7.19
N LEU A 51 -6.29 -8.91 6.11
CA LEU A 51 -7.74 -9.04 5.95
C LEU A 51 -8.09 -9.59 4.56
N PRO A 52 -9.29 -10.17 4.37
CA PRO A 52 -9.80 -10.51 3.06
C PRO A 52 -9.82 -9.31 2.11
N THR A 53 -9.59 -9.56 0.82
CA THR A 53 -9.76 -8.51 -0.20
C THR A 53 -11.21 -8.25 -0.56
N GLY A 54 -12.09 -9.21 -0.28
CA GLY A 54 -13.48 -9.21 -0.74
C GLY A 54 -13.62 -9.27 -2.27
N GLN A 55 -12.54 -9.63 -2.98
CA GLN A 55 -12.55 -9.73 -4.45
C GLN A 55 -12.70 -11.18 -4.88
N GLU A 56 -13.61 -11.44 -5.82
CA GLU A 56 -13.73 -12.74 -6.48
C GLU A 56 -12.52 -13.04 -7.38
N GLN A 57 -11.96 -11.98 -8.00
CA GLN A 57 -10.82 -12.06 -8.92
C GLN A 57 -9.65 -11.23 -8.38
N GLY A 58 -8.89 -11.81 -7.45
CA GLY A 58 -7.74 -11.16 -6.82
C GLY A 58 -7.02 -12.11 -5.85
N PRO A 59 -5.93 -11.65 -5.20
CA PRO A 59 -5.41 -12.39 -4.06
C PRO A 59 -6.50 -12.49 -2.97
N PRO A 60 -6.59 -13.61 -2.24
CA PRO A 60 -7.67 -13.85 -1.28
C PRO A 60 -7.61 -12.89 -0.09
N THR A 61 -6.41 -12.48 0.29
CA THR A 61 -6.14 -11.56 1.40
C THR A 61 -5.24 -10.42 0.95
N SER A 62 -5.25 -9.35 1.73
CA SER A 62 -4.31 -8.25 1.63
C SER A 62 -3.78 -7.91 3.01
N GLU A 63 -2.47 -7.71 3.10
CA GLU A 63 -1.83 -7.00 4.20
C GLU A 63 -2.19 -5.51 4.17
N TYR A 64 -2.25 -4.88 5.33
CA TYR A 64 -2.42 -3.45 5.57
C TYR A 64 -1.25 -3.00 6.44
N ASP A 65 -0.31 -2.23 5.88
CA ASP A 65 0.95 -1.90 6.54
C ASP A 65 0.71 -1.16 7.86
N VAL A 66 -0.08 -0.08 7.82
CA VAL A 66 -0.48 0.67 9.02
C VAL A 66 -1.93 1.13 8.91
N ILE A 67 -2.72 0.88 9.94
CA ILE A 67 -4.10 1.37 10.10
C ILE A 67 -4.13 2.27 11.34
N VAL A 68 -4.54 3.52 11.15
CA VAL A 68 -4.82 4.46 12.23
C VAL A 68 -6.32 4.60 12.41
N ILE A 69 -6.80 4.32 13.61
CA ILE A 69 -8.16 4.55 14.05
C ILE A 69 -8.15 5.74 15.01
N CYS A 70 -8.85 6.81 14.66
CA CYS A 70 -8.86 8.06 15.41
C CYS A 70 -10.23 8.73 15.31
N SER A 71 -10.41 9.88 15.96
CA SER A 71 -11.71 10.57 15.94
C SER A 71 -12.18 10.98 14.52
N ALA A 72 -11.28 11.02 13.53
CA ALA A 72 -11.62 11.32 12.14
C ALA A 72 -12.05 10.09 11.31
N GLY A 73 -12.02 8.89 11.89
CA GLY A 73 -12.29 7.62 11.22
C GLY A 73 -11.04 6.74 11.12
N ILE A 74 -11.04 5.87 10.11
CA ILE A 74 -9.96 4.93 9.77
C ILE A 74 -9.10 5.52 8.65
N ILE A 75 -7.79 5.47 8.83
CA ILE A 75 -6.81 5.91 7.84
C ILE A 75 -5.81 4.78 7.62
N ILE A 76 -5.77 4.26 6.41
CA ILE A 76 -4.87 3.20 5.96
C ILE A 76 -3.65 3.87 5.32
N PHE A 77 -2.47 3.43 5.69
CA PHE A 77 -1.22 3.86 5.09
C PHE A 77 -0.51 2.68 4.43
N GLU A 78 -0.19 2.84 3.16
CA GLU A 78 0.63 1.94 2.36
C GLU A 78 2.03 2.53 2.26
N SER A 79 2.99 1.90 2.91
CA SER A 79 4.38 2.30 2.84
C SER A 79 5.01 1.86 1.52
N LYS A 80 5.92 2.68 0.99
CA LYS A 80 6.70 2.34 -0.20
C LYS A 80 8.16 2.70 0.00
N GLY A 81 9.02 1.68 0.03
CA GLY A 81 10.48 1.80 0.05
C GLY A 81 11.11 2.22 -1.28
N TRP A 82 10.51 3.16 -2.01
CA TRP A 82 11.09 3.61 -3.27
C TRP A 82 12.32 4.48 -3.05
N ASN A 83 13.44 4.05 -3.62
CA ASN A 83 14.66 4.84 -3.70
C ASN A 83 14.69 5.55 -5.06
N ALA A 84 14.13 6.76 -5.10
CA ALA A 84 14.05 7.63 -6.27
C ALA A 84 14.06 9.10 -5.83
N ASP A 85 14.48 9.99 -6.73
CA ASP A 85 14.47 11.44 -6.50
C ASP A 85 13.07 12.02 -6.63
N ARG A 86 12.28 11.54 -7.62
CA ARG A 86 10.95 12.07 -7.91
C ARG A 86 9.94 10.97 -8.25
N LEU A 87 8.68 11.19 -7.85
CA LEU A 87 7.52 10.43 -8.31
C LEU A 87 6.67 11.32 -9.21
N VAL A 88 6.37 10.85 -10.43
CA VAL A 88 5.60 11.58 -11.43
C VAL A 88 4.43 10.74 -11.91
N CYS A 89 3.28 11.38 -12.06
CA CYS A 89 2.13 10.84 -12.79
C CYS A 89 1.97 11.59 -14.12
N LYS A 90 2.04 10.89 -15.24
CA LYS A 90 1.73 11.45 -16.56
C LYS A 90 0.31 11.07 -16.94
N HIS A 91 -0.50 12.08 -17.24
CA HIS A 91 -1.84 11.90 -17.79
C HIS A 91 -1.78 11.94 -19.31
N TYR A 92 -2.44 10.97 -19.94
CA TYR A 92 -2.55 10.83 -21.38
C TYR A 92 -3.99 11.12 -21.81
N PRO A 93 -4.23 11.37 -23.11
CA PRO A 93 -5.58 11.37 -23.66
C PRO A 93 -6.35 10.10 -23.27
N GLU A 94 -7.70 10.18 -23.26
CA GLU A 94 -8.60 9.07 -22.88
C GLU A 94 -8.59 8.69 -21.38
N GLY A 95 -8.06 9.56 -20.51
CA GLY A 95 -8.11 9.35 -19.05
C GLY A 95 -7.10 8.31 -18.54
N LYS A 96 -6.17 7.85 -19.38
CA LYS A 96 -5.09 6.93 -18.98
C LYS A 96 -4.02 7.70 -18.20
N SER A 97 -3.47 7.08 -17.16
CA SER A 97 -2.37 7.64 -16.37
C SER A 97 -1.26 6.62 -16.19
N GLN A 98 0.00 7.04 -16.32
CA GLN A 98 1.18 6.20 -16.07
C GLN A 98 2.06 6.86 -15.03
N TRP A 99 2.46 6.05 -14.05
CA TRP A 99 3.31 6.47 -12.95
C TRP A 99 4.77 6.11 -13.21
N PHE A 100 5.68 6.99 -12.78
CA PHE A 100 7.12 6.84 -12.96
C PHE A 100 7.90 7.23 -11.70
N LEU A 101 8.92 6.44 -11.38
CA LEU A 101 10.00 6.83 -10.47
C LEU A 101 11.16 7.37 -11.30
N ILE A 102 11.67 8.54 -10.93
CA ILE A 102 12.80 9.21 -11.58
C ILE A 102 14.00 9.19 -10.65
N GLN A 103 15.13 8.67 -11.12
CA GLN A 103 16.43 8.70 -10.43
C GLN A 103 17.49 9.19 -11.41
N GLY A 104 17.99 10.42 -11.22
CA GLY A 104 18.83 11.08 -12.21
C GLY A 104 18.17 11.13 -13.60
N SER A 105 18.83 10.57 -14.61
CA SER A 105 18.31 10.48 -15.99
C SER A 105 17.42 9.26 -16.24
N VAL A 106 17.28 8.35 -15.27
CA VAL A 106 16.52 7.11 -15.42
C VAL A 106 15.07 7.33 -15.02
N SER A 107 14.15 6.91 -15.89
CA SER A 107 12.71 6.93 -15.65
C SER A 107 12.17 5.50 -15.68
N GLN A 108 11.73 4.99 -14.53
CA GLN A 108 11.19 3.64 -14.39
C GLN A 108 9.66 3.69 -14.27
N PRO A 109 8.89 3.04 -15.17
CA PRO A 109 7.45 2.94 -15.01
C PRO A 109 7.11 2.05 -13.81
N ILE A 110 6.12 2.47 -13.04
CA ILE A 110 5.57 1.69 -11.93
C ILE A 110 4.06 1.52 -12.09
N ARG A 111 3.49 0.55 -11.37
CA ARG A 111 2.04 0.42 -11.27
C ARG A 111 1.47 1.62 -10.52
N ASP A 112 0.20 1.91 -10.78
CA ASP A 112 -0.54 2.92 -10.02
C ASP A 112 -0.45 2.60 -8.51
N PRO A 113 0.18 3.48 -7.71
CA PRO A 113 0.42 3.20 -6.31
C PRO A 113 -0.85 3.23 -5.46
N ILE A 114 -1.90 3.93 -5.90
CA ILE A 114 -3.15 4.01 -5.15
C ILE A 114 -4.16 2.93 -5.56
N ALA A 115 -3.89 2.18 -6.63
CA ALA A 115 -4.80 1.13 -7.12
C ALA A 115 -5.12 0.08 -6.05
N GLN A 116 -4.19 -0.19 -5.12
CA GLN A 116 -4.42 -1.14 -4.04
C GLN A 116 -5.35 -0.63 -2.93
N GLY A 117 -5.39 0.69 -2.71
CA GLY A 117 -6.16 1.24 -1.60
C GLY A 117 -7.68 1.17 -1.80
N GLY A 118 -8.15 1.09 -3.05
CA GLY A 118 -9.58 1.05 -3.36
C GLY A 118 -10.30 -0.19 -2.81
N PHE A 119 -9.68 -1.38 -2.91
CA PHE A 119 -10.30 -2.59 -2.36
C PHE A 119 -10.18 -2.63 -0.82
N LYS A 120 -9.05 -2.16 -0.26
CA LYS A 120 -8.84 -2.09 1.19
C LYS A 120 -9.87 -1.21 1.88
N THR A 121 -10.09 -0.03 1.33
CA THR A 121 -11.10 0.91 1.82
C THR A 121 -12.51 0.36 1.69
N ARG A 122 -12.84 -0.29 0.56
CA ARG A 122 -14.16 -0.90 0.33
C ARG A 122 -14.46 -2.01 1.32
N TYR A 123 -13.51 -2.91 1.57
CA TYR A 123 -13.67 -4.00 2.51
C TYR A 123 -13.91 -3.48 3.94
N LEU A 124 -13.06 -2.59 4.45
CA LEU A 124 -13.27 -2.04 5.79
C LEU A 124 -14.57 -1.23 5.89
N SER A 125 -14.96 -0.49 4.85
CA SER A 125 -16.24 0.23 4.83
C SER A 125 -17.45 -0.70 4.86
N SER A 126 -17.35 -1.92 4.31
CA SER A 126 -18.44 -2.90 4.37
C SER A 126 -18.53 -3.58 5.74
N GLN A 127 -17.39 -3.80 6.40
CA GLN A 127 -17.36 -4.39 7.76
C GLN A 127 -17.75 -3.37 8.84
N LEU A 128 -17.51 -2.08 8.60
CA LEU A 128 -17.74 -1.00 9.56
C LEU A 128 -18.61 0.12 8.94
N PRO A 129 -19.91 -0.13 8.70
CA PRO A 129 -20.80 0.85 8.11
C PRO A 129 -20.86 2.14 8.94
N GLY A 130 -20.89 3.29 8.26
CA GLY A 130 -20.95 4.60 8.92
C GLY A 130 -19.61 5.13 9.42
N VAL A 131 -18.53 4.36 9.33
CA VAL A 131 -17.18 4.82 9.63
C VAL A 131 -16.50 5.33 8.36
N ARG A 132 -15.90 6.52 8.44
CA ARG A 132 -15.09 7.05 7.34
C ARG A 132 -13.80 6.26 7.20
N VAL A 133 -13.51 5.77 6.00
CA VAL A 133 -12.25 5.08 5.68
C VAL A 133 -11.51 5.85 4.58
N LYS A 134 -10.21 6.08 4.78
CA LYS A 134 -9.32 6.68 3.78
C LYS A 134 -8.06 5.83 3.60
N ASN A 135 -7.46 5.90 2.43
CA ASN A 135 -6.14 5.32 2.17
C ASN A 135 -5.17 6.39 1.68
N TYR A 136 -3.91 6.24 2.09
CA TYR A 136 -2.78 7.03 1.63
C TYR A 136 -1.60 6.11 1.32
N VAL A 137 -0.78 6.53 0.36
CA VAL A 137 0.52 5.92 0.07
C VAL A 137 1.60 6.84 0.60
N VAL A 138 2.57 6.30 1.32
CA VAL A 138 3.66 7.05 1.95
C VAL A 138 5.01 6.50 1.48
N PRO A 139 5.71 7.21 0.59
CA PRO A 139 7.11 6.92 0.30
C PRO A 139 7.96 7.15 1.55
N THR A 140 8.84 6.22 1.88
CA THR A 140 9.68 6.28 3.10
C THR A 140 11.01 6.98 2.88
N ASN A 141 11.36 7.24 1.61
CA ASN A 141 12.40 8.18 1.25
C ASN A 141 11.90 9.61 1.49
N GLN A 142 12.46 10.27 2.51
CA GLN A 142 12.11 11.65 2.88
C GLN A 142 12.51 12.69 1.84
N ALA A 143 13.50 12.37 0.99
CA ALA A 143 13.96 13.26 -0.06
C ALA A 143 13.14 13.13 -1.37
N LEU A 144 12.30 12.10 -1.48
CA LEU A 144 11.51 11.87 -2.69
C LEU A 144 10.49 13.01 -2.88
N GLN A 145 10.60 13.70 -4.00
CA GLN A 145 9.68 14.77 -4.36
C GLN A 145 8.48 14.19 -5.13
N ILE A 146 7.28 14.46 -4.65
CA ILE A 146 6.05 14.07 -5.33
C ILE A 146 5.66 15.21 -6.26
N ASP A 147 5.51 14.92 -7.55
CA ASP A 147 5.03 15.91 -8.51
C ASP A 147 3.65 16.44 -8.09
N PRO A 148 3.39 17.77 -8.08
CA PRO A 148 2.11 18.34 -7.67
C PRO A 148 0.90 17.85 -8.47
N LYS A 149 1.12 17.28 -9.67
CA LYS A 149 0.05 16.67 -10.48
C LYS A 149 -0.38 15.30 -9.98
N CYS A 150 0.42 14.66 -9.11
CA CYS A 150 0.02 13.42 -8.47
C CYS A 150 -1.20 13.63 -7.56
N THR A 151 -1.99 12.57 -7.38
CA THR A 151 -3.13 12.60 -6.45
C THR A 151 -2.69 12.87 -5.02
N SER A 152 -3.51 13.60 -4.26
CA SER A 152 -3.33 13.85 -2.82
C SER A 152 -3.37 12.60 -1.94
N HIS A 153 -3.68 11.44 -2.53
CA HIS A 153 -3.58 10.15 -1.87
C HIS A 153 -2.15 9.60 -1.79
N VAL A 154 -1.18 10.20 -2.50
CA VAL A 154 0.24 9.96 -2.26
C VAL A 154 0.78 11.13 -1.45
N VAL A 155 1.31 10.84 -0.26
CA VAL A 155 1.70 11.85 0.73
C VAL A 155 3.18 11.71 1.03
N GLY A 156 3.92 12.81 0.97
CA GLY A 156 5.34 12.82 1.29
C GLY A 156 5.54 12.49 2.77
N PHE A 157 6.67 11.87 3.09
CA PHE A 157 6.98 11.49 4.48
C PHE A 157 6.91 12.70 5.44
N ASN A 158 7.42 13.85 5.00
CA ASN A 158 7.44 15.08 5.79
C ASN A 158 6.07 15.78 5.86
N ASP A 159 5.09 15.36 5.05
CA ASP A 159 3.75 15.93 5.01
C ASP A 159 2.78 15.22 5.99
N LEU A 160 3.21 14.12 6.64
CA LEU A 160 2.41 13.38 7.60
C LEU A 160 1.81 14.27 8.72
N PRO A 161 2.54 15.21 9.35
CA PRO A 161 1.98 16.11 10.35
C PRO A 161 0.87 17.01 9.79
N TYR A 162 1.03 17.49 8.56
CA TYR A 162 0.02 18.31 7.90
C TYR A 162 -1.23 17.48 7.59
N LEU A 163 -1.06 16.25 7.07
CA LEU A 163 -2.16 15.33 6.82
C LEU A 163 -2.96 15.03 8.09
N ALA A 164 -2.29 14.72 9.20
CA ALA A 164 -2.95 14.42 10.47
C ALA A 164 -3.78 15.62 10.99
N ARG A 165 -3.22 16.83 10.95
CA ARG A 165 -3.97 18.05 11.34
C ARG A 165 -5.14 18.33 10.40
N MET A 166 -4.93 18.18 9.09
CA MET A 166 -5.95 18.44 8.09
C MET A 166 -7.11 17.44 8.16
N SER A 167 -6.81 16.16 8.40
CA SER A 167 -7.84 15.13 8.60
C SER A 167 -8.70 15.43 9.84
N ARG A 168 -8.09 15.84 10.96
CA ARG A 168 -8.79 16.24 12.18
C ARG A 168 -9.64 17.50 11.99
N PHE A 169 -9.16 18.46 11.21
CA PHE A 169 -9.90 19.68 10.92
C PHE A 169 -11.10 19.42 10.00
N ARG A 170 -10.89 18.66 8.92
CA ARG A 170 -11.96 18.38 7.93
C ARG A 170 -13.06 17.49 8.50
N SER A 171 -12.74 16.56 9.41
CA SER A 171 -13.74 15.71 10.03
C SER A 171 -14.76 16.50 10.85
N LYS A 172 -14.35 17.59 11.51
CA LYS A 172 -15.25 18.52 12.21
C LYS A 172 -16.25 19.24 11.28
N LYS A 173 -15.93 19.37 9.99
CA LYS A 173 -16.72 20.13 9.02
C LYS A 173 -17.63 19.28 8.12
N THR A 174 -17.46 17.96 8.10
CA THR A 174 -18.24 17.12 7.17
C THR A 174 -19.46 16.53 7.86
N GLY A 175 -20.66 17.04 7.55
CA GLY A 175 -21.91 16.63 8.21
C GLY A 175 -22.35 15.17 7.98
N ASN A 176 -21.73 14.45 7.06
CA ASN A 176 -22.12 13.06 6.72
C ASN A 176 -21.50 11.99 7.62
N PHE A 177 -20.56 12.35 8.51
CA PHE A 177 -19.90 11.41 9.42
C PHE A 177 -19.69 12.09 10.77
N HIS A 178 -20.04 11.41 11.87
CA HIS A 178 -19.73 11.92 13.20
C HIS A 178 -18.26 11.67 13.56
N LEU A 179 -17.77 12.41 14.55
CA LEU A 179 -16.46 12.15 15.13
C LEU A 179 -16.56 10.94 16.06
N LEU A 180 -15.65 9.98 15.89
CA LEU A 180 -15.60 8.81 16.75
C LEU A 180 -15.15 9.22 18.17
N LYS A 181 -15.86 8.72 19.17
CA LYS A 181 -15.49 8.79 20.57
C LYS A 181 -14.40 7.76 20.89
N ARG A 182 -13.79 7.91 22.06
CA ARG A 182 -12.74 7.00 22.56
C ARG A 182 -13.16 5.54 22.52
N ASP A 183 -14.34 5.23 23.06
CA ASP A 183 -14.84 3.85 23.13
C ASP A 183 -15.15 3.28 21.74
N GLU A 184 -15.62 4.12 20.81
CA GLU A 184 -15.86 3.72 19.42
C GLU A 184 -14.54 3.41 18.69
N ILE A 185 -13.49 4.22 18.94
CA ILE A 185 -12.15 3.98 18.40
C ILE A 185 -11.61 2.63 18.89
N ASP A 186 -11.76 2.34 20.19
CA ASP A 186 -11.29 1.08 20.77
C ASP A 186 -12.10 -0.13 20.28
N ALA A 187 -13.43 0.00 20.18
CA ALA A 187 -14.30 -1.04 19.63
C ALA A 187 -13.94 -1.37 18.17
N ILE A 188 -13.76 -0.34 17.33
CA ILE A 188 -13.36 -0.52 15.93
C ILE A 188 -12.01 -1.22 15.82
N ALA A 189 -11.02 -0.81 16.64
CA ALA A 189 -9.72 -1.44 16.64
C ALA A 189 -9.81 -2.93 17.01
N ASN A 190 -10.62 -3.28 18.02
CA ASN A 190 -10.83 -4.66 18.43
C ASN A 190 -11.53 -5.48 17.33
N THR A 191 -12.54 -4.92 16.65
CA THR A 191 -13.19 -5.59 15.51
C THR A 191 -12.21 -5.88 14.39
N ILE A 192 -11.33 -4.92 14.04
CA ILE A 192 -10.31 -5.15 13.01
C ILE A 192 -9.33 -6.25 13.43
N VAL A 193 -8.91 -6.27 14.70
CA VAL A 193 -8.03 -7.32 15.23
C VAL A 193 -8.70 -8.70 15.17
N GLU A 194 -9.97 -8.80 15.58
CA GLU A 194 -10.76 -10.04 15.53
C GLU A 194 -10.96 -10.54 14.09
N LEU A 195 -11.24 -9.64 13.14
CA LEU A 195 -11.29 -10.01 11.72
C LEU A 195 -9.93 -10.52 11.21
N SER A 196 -8.83 -9.93 11.69
CA SER A 196 -7.48 -10.32 11.27
C SER A 196 -6.99 -11.62 11.91
N SER A 197 -7.54 -12.05 13.05
CA SER A 197 -7.03 -13.21 13.80
C SER A 197 -7.20 -14.54 13.06
N GLN A 198 -7.98 -14.55 11.97
CA GLN A 198 -8.19 -15.71 11.10
C GLN A 198 -7.10 -15.85 10.04
N TYR A 199 -6.17 -14.90 9.95
CA TYR A 199 -5.17 -14.83 8.89
C TYR A 199 -3.80 -14.47 9.45
N THR A 200 -2.78 -15.23 9.06
CA THR A 200 -1.39 -14.89 9.37
C THR A 200 -0.70 -14.20 8.19
N ILE A 201 0.37 -13.45 8.48
CA ILE A 201 1.21 -12.85 7.44
C ILE A 201 1.88 -13.90 6.56
N ASP A 202 2.29 -15.04 7.14
CA ASP A 202 2.93 -16.12 6.40
C ASP A 202 1.96 -16.79 5.42
N GLU A 203 0.71 -17.02 5.84
CA GLU A 203 -0.36 -17.52 4.96
C GLU A 203 -0.69 -16.52 3.84
N HIS A 204 -0.73 -15.22 4.18
CA HIS A 204 -0.90 -14.17 3.18
C HIS A 204 0.19 -14.23 2.12
N ILE A 205 1.47 -14.24 2.52
CA ILE A 205 2.62 -14.30 1.62
C ILE A 205 2.55 -15.55 0.75
N ALA A 206 2.31 -16.72 1.33
CA ALA A 206 2.21 -17.98 0.59
C ALA A 206 1.07 -17.95 -0.45
N SER A 207 -0.10 -17.42 -0.07
CA SER A 207 -1.25 -17.30 -0.96
C SER A 207 -1.01 -16.31 -2.11
N LEU A 208 -0.33 -15.20 -1.82
CA LEU A 208 0.02 -14.17 -2.79
C LEU A 208 1.04 -14.70 -3.80
N GLU A 209 2.08 -15.40 -3.34
CA GLU A 209 3.07 -16.04 -4.21
C GLU A 209 2.42 -17.06 -5.15
N LYS A 210 1.46 -17.87 -4.65
CA LYS A 210 0.69 -18.81 -5.46
C LYS A 210 -0.16 -18.09 -6.51
N TRP A 211 -0.84 -17.02 -6.13
CA TRP A 211 -1.67 -16.22 -7.05
C TRP A 211 -0.85 -15.52 -8.14
N ILE A 212 0.33 -14.97 -7.79
CA ILE A 212 1.24 -14.37 -8.78
C ILE A 212 1.70 -15.42 -9.79
N LYS A 213 2.08 -16.62 -9.32
CA LYS A 213 2.51 -17.73 -10.18
C LYS A 213 1.39 -18.18 -11.14
N SER A 214 0.16 -18.32 -10.65
CA SER A 214 -0.97 -18.72 -11.50
C SER A 214 -1.28 -17.67 -12.57
N ARG A 215 -1.28 -16.39 -12.21
CA ARG A 215 -1.52 -15.29 -13.14
C ARG A 215 -0.45 -15.19 -14.23
N ASN A 216 0.83 -15.31 -13.85
CA ASN A 216 1.92 -15.29 -14.83
C ASN A 216 1.84 -16.49 -15.80
N THR A 217 1.43 -17.65 -15.29
CA THR A 217 1.24 -18.85 -16.12
C THR A 217 0.09 -18.65 -17.12
N GLN A 218 -1.01 -18.04 -16.68
CA GLN A 218 -2.16 -17.73 -17.53
C GLN A 218 -1.79 -16.70 -18.62
N CYS A 219 -1.13 -15.60 -18.27
CA CYS A 219 -0.66 -14.62 -19.26
C CYS A 219 0.29 -15.24 -20.30
N ASN A 220 1.18 -16.16 -19.89
CA ASN A 220 2.07 -16.85 -20.83
C ASN A 220 1.31 -17.79 -21.77
N ARG A 221 0.25 -18.45 -21.30
CA ARG A 221 -0.64 -19.26 -22.16
C ARG A 221 -1.38 -18.39 -23.15
N ASP A 222 -2.00 -17.30 -22.69
CA ASP A 222 -2.78 -16.40 -23.55
C ASP A 222 -1.89 -15.77 -24.64
N ALA A 223 -0.65 -15.40 -24.31
CA ALA A 223 0.33 -14.91 -25.28
C ALA A 223 0.76 -15.99 -26.29
N SER A 224 0.92 -17.25 -25.86
CA SER A 224 1.23 -18.36 -26.76
C SER A 224 0.07 -18.71 -27.70
N THR A 225 -1.17 -18.63 -27.23
CA THR A 225 -2.37 -18.87 -28.05
C THR A 225 -2.56 -17.78 -29.11
N GLN A 226 -2.23 -16.53 -28.80
CA GLN A 226 -2.25 -15.43 -29.76
C GLN A 226 -1.16 -15.54 -30.84
N GLN A 227 0.03 -16.07 -30.50
CA GLN A 227 1.07 -16.36 -31.49
C GLN A 227 0.71 -17.53 -32.42
N SER A 228 0.06 -18.57 -31.90
CA SER A 228 -0.41 -19.70 -32.71
C SER A 228 -1.56 -19.33 -33.65
N ALA A 229 -2.45 -18.42 -33.22
CA ALA A 229 -3.56 -17.95 -34.04
C ALA A 229 -3.12 -17.00 -35.17
N GLY A 230 -1.99 -16.30 -35.02
CA GLY A 230 -1.42 -15.42 -36.05
C GLY A 230 -0.59 -16.13 -37.12
N LEU A 231 -0.42 -17.46 -37.04
CA LEU A 231 0.33 -18.26 -38.01
C LEU A 231 -0.56 -18.99 -39.03
N HIS A 232 -1.88 -18.88 -38.94
CA HIS A 232 -2.83 -19.50 -39.89
C HIS A 232 -3.43 -18.55 -40.93
N ASP A 233 -3.10 -17.25 -40.88
CA ASP A 233 -3.43 -16.28 -41.95
C ASP A 233 -2.15 -15.83 -42.67
N ARG A 234 -1.56 -16.71 -43.46
CA ARG A 234 -0.65 -16.39 -44.58
C ARG A 234 -0.77 -17.39 -45.70
#